data_AF-A0A1C5BT68-F1
#
_entry.id   AF-A0A1C5BT68-F1
#
_cell.length_a   1.000
_cell.length_b   1.000
_cell.length_c   1.000
_cell.angle_alpha   90.00
_cell.angle_beta   90.00
_cell.angle_gamma   90.00
#
_symmetry.space_group_name_H-M   'P 1'
#
loop_
_entity.id
_entity.type
_entity.pdbx_description
1 polymer ?
#
loop_
_entity_poly.entity_id
_entity_poly.type
_entity_poly.pdbx_seq_one_letter_code
_entity_poly.pdbx_strand_id
1 'polypeptide(L)' 'MSGAVLAPGIVHLTYFADHSGRRAWRSPVWRLTELGWRMYFHQGTLTN' A
#
# COMPACT_ATOMS: atom_id res chain seq x y z
N MET A 1 8.31 -1.49 7.84
CA MET A 1 7.36 -0.65 7.09
C MET A 1 8.11 0.56 6.58
N SER A 2 7.87 0.97 5.34
CA SER A 2 8.39 2.21 4.75
C SER A 2 7.31 2.90 3.93
N GLY A 3 7.51 4.19 3.65
CA GLY A 3 6.62 4.98 2.80
C GLY A 3 7.40 6.01 2.01
N ALA A 4 6.95 6.31 0.81
CA ALA A 4 7.52 7.33 -0.06
C ALA A 4 6.40 8.20 -0.66
N VAL A 5 6.61 9.52 -0.70
CA VAL A 5 5.78 10.44 -1.47
C VAL A 5 6.28 10.40 -2.91
N LEU A 6 5.44 9.97 -3.85
CA LEU A 6 5.80 9.90 -5.27
C LEU A 6 5.49 11.20 -6.01
N ALA A 7 4.43 11.89 -5.57
CA ALA A 7 3.98 13.18 -6.06
C ALA A 7 3.02 13.81 -5.02
N PRO A 8 2.65 15.10 -5.14
CA PRO A 8 1.61 15.69 -4.30
C PRO A 8 0.32 14.85 -4.32
N GLY A 9 -0.12 14.40 -3.15
CA GLY A 9 -1.30 13.55 -3.00
C GLY A 9 -1.14 12.12 -3.50
N ILE A 10 0.08 11.64 -3.82
CA ILE A 10 0.35 10.24 -4.19
C ILE A 10 1.43 9.67 -3.28
N VAL A 11 1.08 8.63 -2.53
CA VAL A 11 2.02 7.95 -1.61
C VAL A 11 2.07 6.45 -1.91
N HIS A 12 3.27 5.90 -1.80
CA HIS A 12 3.51 4.45 -1.88
C HIS A 12 3.91 3.97 -0.49
N LEU A 13 3.25 2.91 -0.01
CA LEU A 13 3.57 2.27 1.26
C LEU A 13 4.11 0.88 1.00
N THR A 14 5.09 0.44 1.79
CA THR A 14 5.53 -0.95 1.84
C THR A 14 5.43 -1.46 3.27
N TYR A 15 4.64 -2.49 3.48
CA TYR A 15 4.45 -3.09 4.80
C TYR A 15 4.24 -4.60 4.69
N PHE A 16 4.56 -5.31 5.77
CA PHE A 16 4.24 -6.72 5.90
C PHE A 16 2.89 -6.86 6.60
N ALA A 17 2.06 -7.78 6.14
CA ALA A 17 0.77 -8.07 6.77
C ALA A 17 0.50 -9.58 6.79
N ASP A 18 -0.04 -10.04 7.91
CA ASP A 18 -0.68 -11.35 8.04
C ASP A 18 -2.19 -11.14 8.00
N HIS A 19 -2.87 -11.85 7.11
CA HIS A 19 -4.32 -11.91 7.09
C HIS A 19 -4.76 -13.37 7.07
N SER A 20 -5.23 -13.85 8.22
CA SER A 20 -5.69 -15.24 8.42
C SER A 20 -4.63 -16.28 8.03
N GLY A 21 -3.38 -16.06 8.44
CA GLY A 21 -2.23 -16.92 8.14
C GLY A 21 -1.61 -16.67 6.76
N ARG A 22 -2.23 -15.82 5.93
CA ARG A 22 -1.70 -15.47 4.61
C ARG A 22 -0.79 -14.26 4.71
N ARG A 23 0.48 -14.55 4.95
CA ARG A 23 1.57 -13.59 5.07
C ARG A 23 2.00 -13.04 3.71
N ALA A 24 2.08 -11.72 3.60
CA ALA A 24 2.50 -11.07 2.37
C ALA A 24 3.18 -9.73 2.63
N TRP A 25 4.14 -9.39 1.78
CA TRP A 25 4.55 -8.00 1.57
C TRP A 25 3.50 -7.28 0.74
N ARG A 26 3.11 -6.08 1.17
CA ARG A 26 2.11 -5.23 0.54
C ARG A 26 2.77 -3.96 0.06
N SER A 27 2.44 -3.56 -1.16
CA SER A 27 2.96 -2.36 -1.82
C SER A 27 1.82 -1.56 -2.48
N PRO A 28 0.88 -0.96 -1.72
CA PRO A 28 -0.19 -0.16 -2.31
C PRO A 28 0.24 1.28 -2.62
N VAL A 29 -0.30 1.81 -3.72
CA VAL A 29 -0.27 3.24 -4.02
C VAL A 29 -1.61 3.84 -3.61
N TRP A 30 -1.53 4.89 -2.81
CA TRP A 30 -2.68 5.68 -2.39
C TRP A 30 -2.67 7.03 -3.08
N ARG A 31 -3.87 7.49 -3.46
CA ARG A 31 -4.12 8.78 -4.07
C ARG A 31 -5.11 9.56 -3.21
N LEU A 32 -4.78 10.81 -2.93
CA LEU A 32 -5.70 11.77 -2.31
C LEU A 32 -6.70 12.26 -3.38
N THR A 33 -7.99 12.17 -3.07
CA THR A 33 -9.09 12.70 -3.87
C THR A 33 -9.86 13.74 -3.06
N GLU A 34 -10.86 14.37 -3.68
CA GLU A 34 -11.79 15.29 -2.99
C GLU A 34 -12.52 14.63 -1.81
N LEU A 35 -12.68 13.30 -1.86
CA LEU A 35 -13.33 12.50 -0.82
C LEU A 35 -12.33 11.84 0.15
N GLY A 36 -11.05 12.22 0.09
CA GLY A 36 -9.98 11.68 0.93
C GLY A 36 -9.11 10.63 0.25
N TRP A 37 -8.32 9.90 1.04
CA TRP A 37 -7.38 8.91 0.52
C TRP A 37 -8.09 7.67 0.01
N ARG A 38 -7.74 7.26 -1.22
CA ARG A 38 -8.21 6.03 -1.85
C ARG A 38 -7.02 5.22 -2.35
N MET A 39 -7.08 3.91 -2.17
CA MET A 39 -6.08 3.00 -2.72
C MET A 39 -6.30 2.92 -4.23
N TYR A 40 -5.32 3.34 -5.02
CA TYR A 40 -5.39 3.35 -6.48
C TYR A 40 -4.85 2.05 -7.08
N PHE A 41 -3.79 1.52 -6.49
CA PHE A 41 -3.19 0.25 -6.88
C PHE A 41 -2.79 -0.54 -5.63
N HIS A 42 -2.86 -1.86 -5.72
CA HIS A 42 -2.48 -2.77 -4.66
C HIS A 42 -1.76 -3.98 -5.21
N GLN A 43 -0.50 -4.15 -4.80
CA GLN A 43 0.26 -5.37 -5.00
C GLN A 43 0.48 -6.08 -3.67
N GLY A 44 0.32 -7.40 -3.67
CA GLY A 44 0.74 -8.27 -2.59
C GLY A 44 1.63 -9.39 -3.11
N THR A 45 2.78 -9.60 -2.48
CA THR A 45 3.68 -10.72 -2.76
C THR A 45 3.66 -11.65 -1.55
N LEU A 46 3.17 -12.89 -1.75
CA LEU A 46 3.16 -13.90 -0.69
C LEU A 46 4.59 -14.21 -0.23
N THR A 47 4.72 -14.44 1.06
CA THR A 47 5.96 -14.94 1.65
C THR A 47 5.78 -16.42 1.96
N ASN A 48 6.76 -17.23 1.57
CA ASN A 48 6.81 -18.66 1.92
C ASN A 48 7.04 -18.84 3.44
#